data_AF-A0A5A8DTR2-F1
#
_entry.id   AF-A0A5A8DTR2-F1
#
_cell.length_a   1.000
_cell.length_b   1.000
_cell.length_c   1.000
_cell.angle_alpha   90.00
_cell.angle_beta   90.00
_cell.angle_gamma   90.00
#
_symmetry.space_group_name_H-M   'P 1'
#
loop_
_entity.id
_entity.type
_entity.pdbx_description
1 polymer ?
#
loop_
_entity_poly.entity_id
_entity_poly.type
_entity_poly.pdbx_seq_one_letter_code
_entity_poly.pdbx_strand_id
1 'polypeptide(L)'
;MASSSSAARGSDSAHVPMRAPQIEIEEVKESTIRFVLSGTDMSVANALRRTMIAETPCLAIDDVEIEDNTSPLHDEFLAHRLGLIPLRFTDPEADITSVFAMDDPDAEDVDEVLLVLDVHNDASPKRIVTSRDLEVIPLADHHTMVEVAHAASMEEAAELAAIGAPEDGAGGPEADAESAIAIVKLGPWQRVRLRAHAKLGWGKIHARFIPVCTAIMNYDYEVDINSAAMERLGAEDRRAFVEACEPGLFEFVHDGETVRVADVTRMANHMEVERLASTMSATDAPLVRVTRRPGRFRFEVETTGALSAVQVVRGALGALIGKLDSIRQAVAAAAGTGVGVVDEDDDVAGGGAAFASAEAGGAAYGGMGH
;
A
#
# COMPACT_ATOMS: atom_id res chain seq x y z
N MET A 1 29.19 64.79 -3.54
CA MET A 1 29.95 63.56 -3.21
C MET A 1 29.05 62.70 -2.34
N ALA A 2 28.37 61.73 -2.95
CA ALA A 2 27.49 60.80 -2.25
C ALA A 2 28.32 59.58 -1.82
N SER A 3 28.32 59.27 -0.53
CA SER A 3 29.00 58.11 0.05
C SER A 3 28.04 56.92 0.04
N SER A 4 28.25 55.98 -0.88
CA SER A 4 27.56 54.69 -0.91
C SER A 4 28.21 53.74 0.11
N SER A 5 27.50 53.43 1.19
CA SER A 5 27.84 52.33 2.10
C SER A 5 27.39 51.01 1.46
N SER A 6 28.32 50.30 0.83
CA SER A 6 28.15 48.93 0.36
C SER A 6 28.14 47.99 1.57
N ALA A 7 26.95 47.52 1.95
CA ALA A 7 26.82 46.43 2.92
C ALA A 7 27.22 45.12 2.23
N ALA A 8 28.37 44.58 2.64
CA ALA A 8 28.84 43.26 2.24
C ALA A 8 27.78 42.21 2.59
N ARG A 9 27.19 41.57 1.57
CA ARG A 9 26.42 40.33 1.74
C ARG A 9 27.41 39.24 2.11
N GLY A 10 27.54 38.96 3.40
CA GLY A 10 28.17 37.74 3.89
C GLY A 10 27.37 36.55 3.33
N SER A 11 28.01 35.78 2.47
CA SER A 11 27.55 34.45 2.08
C SER A 11 27.80 33.52 3.26
N ASP A 12 26.88 33.49 4.22
CA ASP A 12 26.79 32.38 5.15
C ASP A 12 26.37 31.17 4.33
N SER A 13 27.34 30.34 3.94
CA SER A 13 27.06 28.99 3.47
C SER A 13 26.59 28.20 4.69
N ALA A 14 25.33 28.41 5.06
CA ALA A 14 24.64 27.54 6.00
C ALA A 14 24.81 26.12 5.46
N HIS A 15 25.57 25.31 6.17
CA HIS A 15 25.63 23.88 5.95
C HIS A 15 24.19 23.39 6.06
N VAL A 16 23.52 23.18 4.93
CA VAL A 16 22.21 22.55 4.92
C VAL A 16 22.50 21.12 5.37
N PRO A 17 22.14 20.74 6.61
CA PRO A 17 22.41 19.40 7.08
C PRO A 17 21.78 18.43 6.08
N MET A 18 22.51 17.37 5.72
CA MET A 18 21.91 16.31 4.92
C MET A 18 20.61 15.90 5.61
N ARG A 19 19.51 15.97 4.85
CA ARG A 19 18.22 15.53 5.37
C ARG A 19 18.34 14.02 5.56
N ALA A 20 18.36 13.58 6.80
CA ALA A 20 18.34 12.17 7.15
C ALA A 20 16.88 11.75 7.27
N PRO A 21 16.36 10.86 6.40
CA PRO A 21 15.00 10.39 6.50
C PRO A 21 14.76 9.68 7.84
N GLN A 22 13.62 9.98 8.48
CA GLN A 22 13.20 9.36 9.74
C GLN A 22 11.75 8.92 9.64
N ILE A 23 11.43 7.76 10.22
CA ILE A 23 10.07 7.20 10.26
C ILE A 23 9.58 7.21 11.71
N GLU A 24 8.43 7.83 11.93
CA GLU A 24 7.68 7.80 13.19
C GLU A 24 6.42 6.97 12.97
N ILE A 25 6.32 5.82 13.65
CA ILE A 25 5.16 4.92 13.52
C ILE A 25 4.04 5.42 14.43
N GLU A 26 2.84 5.57 13.87
CA GLU A 26 1.66 5.99 14.63
C GLU A 26 0.73 4.82 14.94
N GLU A 27 0.58 3.87 14.01
CA GLU A 27 -0.24 2.67 14.18
C GLU A 27 0.31 1.53 13.33
N VAL A 28 0.31 0.32 13.88
CA VAL A 28 0.62 -0.93 13.18
C VAL A 28 -0.46 -1.95 13.51
N LYS A 29 -1.10 -2.45 12.48
CA LYS A 29 -2.00 -3.61 12.46
C LYS A 29 -1.51 -4.59 11.40
N GLU A 30 -2.12 -5.77 11.32
CA GLU A 30 -1.77 -6.78 10.32
C GLU A 30 -1.94 -6.24 8.90
N SER A 31 -3.12 -5.69 8.61
CA SER A 31 -3.50 -5.20 7.29
C SER A 31 -3.10 -3.74 7.05
N THR A 32 -2.84 -2.95 8.11
CA THR A 32 -2.77 -1.49 8.04
C THR A 32 -1.57 -0.93 8.79
N ILE A 33 -0.86 0.05 8.21
CA ILE A 33 0.20 0.80 8.89
C ILE A 33 0.06 2.30 8.60
N ARG A 34 0.17 3.11 9.67
CA ARG A 34 0.21 4.58 9.60
C ARG A 34 1.52 5.08 10.18
N PHE A 35 2.22 5.91 9.42
CA PHE A 35 3.51 6.46 9.84
C PHE A 35 3.79 7.82 9.22
N VAL A 36 4.70 8.57 9.83
CA VAL A 36 5.17 9.85 9.33
C VAL A 36 6.63 9.72 8.90
N LEU A 37 6.88 9.98 7.61
CA LEU A 37 8.21 10.08 7.02
C LEU A 37 8.66 11.54 7.03
N SER A 38 9.71 11.84 7.78
CA SER A 38 10.30 13.18 7.89
C SER A 38 11.74 13.20 7.39
N GLY A 39 12.32 14.39 7.20
CA GLY A 39 13.72 14.53 6.79
C GLY A 39 13.98 14.04 5.37
N THR A 40 12.99 14.16 4.48
CA THR A 40 13.13 13.78 3.07
C THR A 40 12.41 14.75 2.15
N ASP A 41 12.48 14.54 0.84
CA ASP A 41 11.73 15.30 -0.15
C ASP A 41 10.62 14.48 -0.80
N MET A 42 9.77 15.16 -1.57
CA MET A 42 8.61 14.57 -2.23
C MET A 42 9.00 13.43 -3.19
N SER A 43 10.15 13.51 -3.84
CA SER A 43 10.56 12.50 -4.81
C SER A 43 10.84 11.15 -4.14
N VAL A 44 11.54 11.16 -2.99
CA VAL A 44 11.85 9.95 -2.21
C VAL A 44 10.57 9.41 -1.56
N ALA A 45 9.75 10.26 -0.95
CA ALA A 45 8.48 9.83 -0.37
C ALA A 45 7.55 9.21 -1.43
N ASN A 46 7.40 9.87 -2.58
CA ASN A 46 6.58 9.33 -3.67
C ASN A 46 7.21 8.10 -4.34
N ALA A 47 8.54 7.96 -4.35
CA ALA A 47 9.21 6.74 -4.79
C ALA A 47 8.83 5.56 -3.88
N LEU A 48 8.93 5.73 -2.55
CA LEU A 48 8.49 4.71 -1.59
C LEU A 48 7.03 4.31 -1.82
N ARG A 49 6.13 5.30 -1.97
CA ARG A 49 4.71 5.05 -2.28
C ARG A 49 4.52 4.22 -3.55
N ARG A 50 5.22 4.58 -4.63
CA ARG A 50 5.09 3.89 -5.92
C ARG A 50 5.65 2.48 -5.87
N THR A 51 6.75 2.28 -5.15
CA THR A 51 7.36 0.97 -4.99
C THR A 51 6.47 0.04 -4.17
N MET A 52 5.85 0.53 -3.08
CA MET A 52 4.83 -0.25 -2.33
C MET A 52 3.69 -0.77 -3.21
N ILE A 53 3.25 0.03 -4.19
CA ILE A 53 2.15 -0.35 -5.09
C ILE A 53 2.61 -1.29 -6.20
N ALA A 54 3.74 -1.00 -6.84
CA ALA A 54 4.04 -1.56 -8.15
C ALA A 54 5.22 -2.54 -8.16
N GLU A 55 6.04 -2.57 -7.11
CA GLU A 55 7.35 -3.22 -7.12
C GLU A 55 7.63 -4.07 -5.87
N THR A 56 6.74 -4.06 -4.89
CA THR A 56 6.70 -5.09 -3.87
C THR A 56 6.19 -6.40 -4.50
N PRO A 57 6.97 -7.50 -4.48
CA PRO A 57 6.55 -8.78 -5.02
C PRO A 57 5.32 -9.35 -4.28
N CYS A 58 4.39 -9.95 -5.02
CA CYS A 58 3.17 -10.55 -4.46
C CYS A 58 2.84 -11.86 -5.18
N LEU A 59 2.40 -12.88 -4.45
CA LEU A 59 1.95 -14.15 -5.01
C LEU A 59 0.50 -14.01 -5.50
N ALA A 60 0.23 -14.41 -6.74
CA ALA A 60 -1.13 -14.45 -7.27
C ALA A 60 -1.31 -15.56 -8.31
N ILE A 61 -2.55 -16.01 -8.51
CA ILE A 61 -2.91 -16.96 -9.58
C ILE A 61 -2.71 -16.26 -10.93
N ASP A 62 -1.89 -16.84 -11.79
CA ASP A 62 -1.60 -16.31 -13.12
C ASP A 62 -2.27 -17.15 -14.22
N ASP A 63 -2.04 -18.46 -14.19
CA ASP A 63 -2.58 -19.42 -15.16
C ASP A 63 -3.68 -20.29 -14.54
N VAL A 64 -4.75 -20.58 -15.31
CA VAL A 64 -5.87 -21.42 -14.87
C VAL A 64 -6.20 -22.44 -15.96
N GLU A 65 -6.04 -23.72 -15.66
CA GLU A 65 -6.43 -24.85 -16.49
C GLU A 65 -7.81 -25.36 -16.08
N ILE A 66 -8.81 -25.19 -16.95
CA ILE A 66 -10.17 -25.63 -16.67
C ILE A 66 -10.39 -27.02 -17.27
N GLU A 67 -10.68 -28.00 -16.42
CA GLU A 67 -11.01 -29.36 -16.85
C GLU A 67 -12.52 -29.51 -17.13
N ASP A 68 -13.36 -28.92 -16.28
CA ASP A 68 -14.82 -28.97 -16.42
C ASP A 68 -15.44 -27.67 -15.89
N ASN A 69 -16.23 -26.99 -16.71
CA ASN A 69 -17.04 -25.85 -16.28
C ASN A 69 -18.42 -25.95 -16.92
N THR A 70 -19.38 -26.43 -16.14
CA THR A 70 -20.81 -26.43 -16.52
C THR A 70 -21.58 -25.32 -15.82
N SER A 71 -20.88 -24.38 -15.17
CA SER A 71 -21.48 -23.24 -14.50
C SER A 71 -22.03 -22.20 -15.49
N PRO A 72 -22.82 -21.22 -15.03
CA PRO A 72 -23.28 -20.12 -15.89
C PRO A 72 -22.20 -19.08 -16.22
N LEU A 73 -21.02 -19.16 -15.59
CA LEU A 73 -19.95 -18.17 -15.73
C LEU A 73 -18.93 -18.67 -16.77
N HIS A 74 -18.57 -17.82 -17.74
CA HIS A 74 -17.57 -18.21 -18.74
C HIS A 74 -16.19 -18.36 -18.12
N ASP A 75 -15.39 -19.21 -18.75
CA ASP A 75 -14.04 -19.59 -18.33
C ASP A 75 -13.14 -18.40 -18.07
N GLU A 76 -13.15 -17.39 -18.95
CA GLU A 76 -12.33 -16.19 -18.82
C GLU A 76 -12.70 -15.34 -17.59
N PHE A 77 -13.99 -15.27 -17.24
CA PHE A 77 -14.42 -14.57 -16.03
C PHE A 77 -14.05 -15.35 -14.78
N LEU A 78 -14.10 -16.68 -14.84
CA LEU A 78 -13.72 -17.53 -13.72
C LEU A 78 -12.22 -17.40 -13.45
N ALA A 79 -11.39 -17.50 -14.49
CA ALA A 79 -9.95 -17.30 -14.42
C ALA A 79 -9.58 -15.90 -13.91
N HIS A 80 -10.25 -14.85 -14.41
CA HIS A 80 -10.01 -13.48 -13.95
C HIS A 80 -10.36 -13.29 -12.47
N ARG A 81 -11.45 -13.90 -11.97
CA ARG A 81 -11.82 -13.82 -10.55
C ARG A 81 -10.81 -14.55 -9.68
N LEU A 82 -10.38 -15.75 -10.08
CA LEU A 82 -9.36 -16.52 -9.37
C LEU A 82 -8.04 -15.74 -9.29
N GLY A 83 -7.65 -15.08 -10.37
CA GLY A 83 -6.45 -14.23 -10.42
C GLY A 83 -6.43 -13.10 -9.39
N LEU A 84 -7.60 -12.64 -8.92
CA LEU A 84 -7.72 -11.55 -7.94
C LEU A 84 -7.91 -12.04 -6.50
N ILE A 85 -7.88 -13.35 -6.24
CA ILE A 85 -7.93 -13.89 -4.89
C ILE A 85 -6.54 -13.72 -4.26
N PRO A 86 -6.41 -12.99 -3.14
CA PRO A 86 -5.13 -12.80 -2.48
C PRO A 86 -4.62 -14.12 -1.89
N LEU A 87 -3.35 -14.42 -2.10
CA LEU A 87 -2.65 -15.57 -1.53
C LEU A 87 -1.58 -15.05 -0.57
N ARG A 88 -1.41 -15.72 0.58
CA ARG A 88 -0.42 -15.35 1.60
C ARG A 88 0.44 -16.53 2.01
N PHE A 89 1.66 -16.23 2.40
CA PHE A 89 2.52 -17.19 3.08
C PHE A 89 2.04 -17.33 4.53
N THR A 90 1.99 -18.56 5.03
CA THR A 90 1.63 -18.82 6.43
C THR A 90 2.76 -18.47 7.40
N ASP A 91 4.01 -18.47 6.92
CA ASP A 91 5.15 -17.96 7.67
C ASP A 91 5.31 -16.46 7.41
N PRO A 92 5.05 -15.58 8.40
CA PRO A 92 5.15 -14.14 8.25
C PRO A 92 6.60 -13.65 8.08
N GLU A 93 7.60 -14.45 8.47
CA GLU A 93 9.03 -14.10 8.31
C GLU A 93 9.65 -14.75 7.06
N ALA A 94 8.86 -15.48 6.26
CA ALA A 94 9.35 -16.03 5.01
C ALA A 94 9.84 -14.91 4.08
N ASP A 95 11.10 -14.99 3.68
CA ASP A 95 11.65 -14.15 2.63
C ASP A 95 11.13 -14.64 1.28
N ILE A 96 10.04 -14.02 0.83
CA ILE A 96 9.31 -14.36 -0.40
C ILE A 96 10.22 -14.33 -1.64
N THR A 97 11.21 -13.44 -1.67
CA THR A 97 12.16 -13.35 -2.79
C THR A 97 13.13 -14.52 -2.82
N SER A 98 13.57 -14.99 -1.64
CA SER A 98 14.42 -16.18 -1.53
C SER A 98 13.69 -17.48 -1.87
N VAL A 99 12.38 -17.55 -1.56
CA VAL A 99 11.56 -18.74 -1.78
C VAL A 99 11.34 -19.05 -3.26
N PHE A 100 11.30 -18.03 -4.12
CA PHE A 100 11.05 -18.20 -5.56
C PHE A 100 12.31 -17.95 -6.41
N ALA A 101 13.50 -18.06 -5.79
CA ALA A 101 14.80 -17.86 -6.42
C ALA A 101 14.88 -16.63 -7.34
N MET A 102 14.19 -15.52 -7.00
CA MET A 102 14.12 -14.33 -7.88
C MET A 102 15.49 -13.69 -8.14
N ASP A 103 16.47 -14.02 -7.30
CA ASP A 103 17.83 -13.53 -7.34
C ASP A 103 18.77 -14.39 -8.21
N ASP A 104 18.30 -15.55 -8.71
CA ASP A 104 19.06 -16.45 -9.57
C ASP A 104 18.53 -16.41 -11.02
N PRO A 105 19.22 -15.72 -11.94
CA PRO A 105 18.82 -15.65 -13.34
C PRO A 105 18.97 -17.00 -14.07
N ASP A 106 19.65 -17.98 -13.47
CA ASP A 106 19.89 -19.32 -14.02
C ASP A 106 19.01 -20.40 -13.36
N ALA A 107 18.12 -20.04 -12.43
CA ALA A 107 17.19 -20.99 -11.80
C ALA A 107 16.21 -21.56 -12.85
N GLU A 108 16.23 -22.89 -13.02
CA GLU A 108 15.38 -23.59 -14.00
C GLU A 108 13.94 -23.79 -13.52
N ASP A 109 13.67 -23.61 -12.22
CA ASP A 109 12.36 -23.82 -11.62
C ASP A 109 11.81 -22.49 -11.10
N VAL A 110 10.86 -21.90 -11.82
CA VAL A 110 9.93 -20.95 -11.21
C VAL A 110 9.03 -21.77 -10.31
N ASP A 111 9.25 -21.69 -8.99
CA ASP A 111 8.40 -22.36 -8.01
C ASP A 111 6.94 -21.90 -8.24
N GLU A 112 6.10 -22.80 -8.75
CA GLU A 112 4.68 -22.53 -8.97
C GLU A 112 3.88 -23.16 -7.84
N VAL A 113 2.97 -22.40 -7.24
CA VAL A 113 2.04 -22.94 -6.24
C VAL A 113 0.77 -23.38 -6.95
N LEU A 114 0.47 -24.69 -6.89
CA LEU A 114 -0.72 -25.26 -7.51
C LEU A 114 -1.91 -25.19 -6.55
N LEU A 115 -3.04 -24.66 -7.03
CA LEU A 115 -4.33 -24.72 -6.36
C LEU A 115 -5.32 -25.55 -7.20
N VAL A 116 -6.12 -26.37 -6.55
CA VAL A 116 -7.16 -27.19 -7.18
C VAL A 116 -8.53 -26.77 -6.68
N LEU A 117 -9.47 -26.61 -7.60
CA LEU A 117 -10.89 -26.43 -7.29
C LEU A 117 -11.66 -27.56 -7.93
N ASP A 118 -12.28 -28.43 -7.14
CA ASP A 118 -13.08 -29.56 -7.61
C ASP A 118 -14.42 -29.58 -6.87
N VAL A 119 -15.43 -28.93 -7.45
CA VAL A 119 -16.73 -28.76 -6.80
C VAL A 119 -17.86 -29.18 -7.72
N HIS A 120 -18.67 -30.12 -7.25
CA HIS A 120 -19.95 -30.48 -7.85
C HIS A 120 -21.11 -30.12 -6.92
N ASN A 121 -22.24 -29.72 -7.49
CA ASN A 121 -23.47 -29.51 -6.74
C ASN A 121 -24.48 -30.61 -7.06
N ASP A 122 -24.51 -31.66 -6.25
CA ASP A 122 -25.43 -32.80 -6.40
C ASP A 122 -26.89 -32.52 -5.97
N ALA A 123 -27.18 -31.32 -5.47
CA ALA A 123 -28.45 -31.03 -4.82
C ALA A 123 -29.07 -29.69 -5.24
N SER A 124 -30.35 -29.56 -4.90
CA SER A 124 -31.00 -28.25 -4.74
C SER A 124 -30.98 -27.90 -3.25
N PRO A 125 -30.66 -26.66 -2.84
CA PRO A 125 -30.63 -25.41 -3.62
C PRO A 125 -29.30 -25.16 -4.35
N LYS A 126 -29.16 -23.97 -4.95
CA LYS A 126 -27.92 -23.51 -5.56
C LYS A 126 -26.80 -23.44 -4.51
N ARG A 127 -25.59 -23.90 -4.85
CA ARG A 127 -24.37 -23.79 -4.03
C ARG A 127 -23.56 -22.57 -4.43
N ILE A 128 -23.04 -21.83 -3.45
CA ILE A 128 -22.02 -20.79 -3.70
C ILE A 128 -20.66 -21.46 -3.49
N VAL A 129 -19.81 -21.39 -4.51
CA VAL A 129 -18.41 -21.79 -4.45
C VAL A 129 -17.59 -20.58 -4.04
N THR A 130 -16.69 -20.77 -3.09
CA THR A 130 -15.91 -19.72 -2.44
C THR A 130 -14.42 -20.05 -2.47
N SER A 131 -13.60 -19.10 -2.06
CA SER A 131 -12.16 -19.24 -1.95
C SER A 131 -11.72 -20.27 -0.90
N ARG A 132 -12.62 -20.73 0.00
CA ARG A 132 -12.38 -21.86 0.91
C ARG A 132 -12.50 -23.23 0.23
N ASP A 133 -13.12 -23.29 -0.94
CA ASP A 133 -13.18 -24.52 -1.75
C ASP A 133 -11.90 -24.75 -2.56
N LEU A 134 -10.94 -23.80 -2.54
CA LEU A 134 -9.62 -23.94 -3.17
C LEU A 134 -8.69 -24.74 -2.25
N GLU A 135 -8.17 -25.85 -2.77
CA GLU A 135 -7.16 -26.66 -2.09
C GLU A 135 -5.77 -26.27 -2.60
N VAL A 136 -4.90 -25.81 -1.69
CA VAL A 136 -3.49 -25.54 -2.03
C VAL A 136 -2.71 -26.83 -1.94
N ILE A 137 -2.03 -27.20 -3.04
CA ILE A 137 -1.17 -28.37 -3.10
C ILE A 137 0.24 -27.95 -2.67
N PRO A 138 0.81 -28.52 -1.59
CA PRO A 138 2.14 -28.16 -1.12
C PRO A 138 3.23 -28.44 -2.15
N LEU A 139 4.21 -27.55 -2.24
CA LEU A 139 5.46 -27.80 -2.98
C LEU A 139 6.21 -28.95 -2.30
N ALA A 140 6.69 -29.92 -3.08
CA ALA A 140 7.25 -31.16 -2.55
C ALA A 140 8.52 -30.97 -1.70
N ASP A 141 9.26 -29.87 -1.93
CA ASP A 141 10.61 -29.66 -1.41
C ASP A 141 10.79 -28.40 -0.53
N HIS A 142 9.73 -27.59 -0.39
CA HIS A 142 9.77 -26.36 0.41
C HIS A 142 8.70 -26.41 1.51
N HIS A 143 9.13 -26.26 2.77
CA HIS A 143 8.24 -26.08 3.93
C HIS A 143 7.35 -24.82 3.86
N THR A 144 7.35 -24.13 2.73
CA THR A 144 6.56 -22.96 2.42
C THR A 144 5.10 -23.36 2.27
N MET A 145 4.32 -23.12 3.33
CA MET A 145 2.89 -23.32 3.31
C MET A 145 2.22 -22.01 2.87
N VAL A 146 1.59 -22.03 1.70
CA VAL A 146 0.77 -20.93 1.17
C VAL A 146 -0.69 -21.20 1.51
N GLU A 147 -1.44 -20.15 1.81
CA GLU A 147 -2.88 -20.24 1.99
C GLU A 147 -3.62 -19.09 1.29
N VAL A 148 -4.92 -19.28 1.12
CA VAL A 148 -5.80 -18.23 0.60
C VAL A 148 -6.04 -17.20 1.69
N ALA A 149 -5.74 -15.94 1.41
CA ALA A 149 -6.13 -14.87 2.32
C ALA A 149 -7.65 -14.67 2.24
N HIS A 150 -8.31 -14.72 3.39
CA HIS A 150 -9.73 -14.47 3.53
C HIS A 150 -9.96 -13.03 3.97
N ALA A 151 -11.09 -12.45 3.56
CA ALA A 151 -11.40 -11.05 3.86
C ALA A 151 -11.50 -10.84 5.38
N ALA A 152 -10.68 -9.90 5.87
CA ALA A 152 -10.59 -9.42 7.24
C ALA A 152 -10.03 -10.42 8.28
N SER A 153 -9.14 -9.92 9.13
CA SER A 153 -8.88 -10.56 10.43
C SER A 153 -10.19 -10.72 11.21
N MET A 154 -10.29 -11.68 12.14
CA MET A 154 -11.52 -11.88 12.93
C MET A 154 -11.98 -10.60 13.65
N GLU A 155 -11.05 -9.71 13.97
CA GLU A 155 -11.29 -8.41 14.62
C GLU A 155 -11.91 -7.39 13.64
N GLU A 156 -11.38 -7.30 12.41
CA GLU A 156 -11.95 -6.45 11.34
C GLU A 156 -13.29 -6.99 10.81
N ALA A 157 -13.46 -8.31 10.76
CA ALA A 157 -14.72 -8.94 10.39
C ALA A 157 -15.81 -8.64 11.43
N ALA A 158 -15.45 -8.61 12.72
CA ALA A 158 -16.34 -8.21 13.79
C ALA A 158 -16.71 -6.70 13.73
N GLU A 159 -15.77 -5.83 13.35
CA GLU A 159 -16.05 -4.40 13.12
C GLU A 159 -16.96 -4.16 11.90
N LEU A 160 -16.72 -4.86 10.78
CA LEU A 160 -17.58 -4.79 9.59
C LEU A 160 -18.99 -5.33 9.86
N ALA A 161 -19.11 -6.43 10.62
CA ALA A 161 -20.40 -6.97 11.05
C ALA A 161 -21.18 -6.00 11.95
N ALA A 162 -20.48 -5.20 12.76
CA ALA A 162 -21.10 -4.17 13.61
C ALA A 162 -21.69 -2.99 12.81
N ILE A 163 -21.18 -2.72 11.60
CA ILE A 163 -21.66 -1.65 10.71
C ILE A 163 -22.86 -2.14 9.84
N GLY A 164 -22.96 -3.45 9.60
CA GLY A 164 -23.89 -4.05 8.63
C GLY A 164 -25.03 -4.91 9.19
N ALA A 165 -25.26 -4.97 10.51
CA ALA A 165 -26.27 -5.84 11.10
C ALA A 165 -27.69 -5.56 10.56
N PRO A 166 -28.39 -6.55 9.96
CA PRO A 166 -29.79 -6.40 9.60
C PRO A 166 -30.68 -6.38 10.86
N GLU A 167 -31.68 -5.50 10.92
CA GLU A 167 -32.60 -5.35 12.07
C GLU A 167 -33.52 -6.56 12.32
N ASP A 168 -33.55 -7.54 11.41
CA ASP A 168 -34.65 -8.51 11.32
C ASP A 168 -34.37 -9.88 11.95
N GLY A 169 -33.30 -10.05 12.74
CA GLY A 169 -33.11 -11.21 13.62
C GLY A 169 -33.11 -12.60 12.96
N ALA A 170 -32.97 -12.68 11.63
CA ALA A 170 -32.70 -13.92 10.93
C ALA A 170 -31.23 -14.29 11.18
N GLY A 171 -30.99 -15.44 11.82
CA GLY A 171 -29.68 -15.89 12.29
C GLY A 171 -28.55 -15.53 11.33
N GLY A 172 -27.59 -14.76 11.85
CA GLY A 172 -26.46 -14.27 11.08
C GLY A 172 -25.67 -15.44 10.46
N PRO A 173 -25.03 -15.23 9.30
CA PRO A 173 -24.08 -16.21 8.79
C PRO A 173 -23.02 -16.45 9.89
N GLU A 174 -22.70 -17.71 10.15
CA GLU A 174 -21.58 -18.06 11.02
C GLU A 174 -20.35 -17.25 10.57
N ALA A 175 -19.62 -16.61 11.50
CA ALA A 175 -18.51 -15.71 11.20
C ALA A 175 -17.44 -16.29 10.23
N ASP A 176 -17.41 -17.63 10.11
CA ASP A 176 -16.61 -18.37 9.14
C ASP A 176 -17.05 -18.22 7.67
N ALA A 177 -18.33 -18.05 7.39
CA ALA A 177 -18.84 -17.84 6.03
C ALA A 177 -18.64 -16.40 5.53
N GLU A 178 -18.42 -15.45 6.43
CA GLU A 178 -18.41 -14.00 6.14
C GLU A 178 -17.07 -13.50 5.55
N SER A 179 -15.99 -14.26 5.76
CA SER A 179 -14.64 -13.94 5.25
C SER A 179 -14.29 -14.60 3.90
N ALA A 180 -15.09 -15.55 3.42
CA ALA A 180 -14.78 -16.31 2.20
C ALA A 180 -15.16 -15.55 0.92
N ILE A 181 -14.24 -15.47 -0.05
CA ILE A 181 -14.48 -14.75 -1.30
C ILE A 181 -15.31 -15.63 -2.23
N ALA A 182 -16.51 -15.18 -2.62
CA ALA A 182 -17.33 -15.90 -3.59
C ALA A 182 -16.62 -15.97 -4.96
N ILE A 183 -16.66 -17.14 -5.62
CA ILE A 183 -16.07 -17.39 -6.93
C ILE A 183 -17.16 -17.56 -7.99
N VAL A 184 -18.08 -18.50 -7.79
CA VAL A 184 -19.15 -18.82 -8.73
C VAL A 184 -20.34 -19.46 -8.03
N LYS A 185 -21.53 -19.32 -8.60
CA LYS A 185 -22.75 -19.97 -8.08
C LYS A 185 -23.16 -21.12 -8.99
N LEU A 186 -23.25 -22.31 -8.41
CA LEU A 186 -23.65 -23.53 -9.10
C LEU A 186 -25.14 -23.82 -8.86
N GLY A 187 -25.86 -24.07 -9.94
CA GLY A 187 -27.17 -24.73 -9.92
C GLY A 187 -27.05 -26.22 -9.67
N PRO A 188 -28.19 -26.92 -9.48
CA PRO A 188 -28.19 -28.37 -9.33
C PRO A 188 -27.53 -29.03 -10.54
N TRP A 189 -26.68 -30.02 -10.27
CA TRP A 189 -25.93 -30.82 -11.24
C TRP A 189 -24.85 -30.07 -12.03
N GLN A 190 -24.52 -28.83 -11.66
CA GLN A 190 -23.38 -28.11 -12.23
C GLN A 190 -22.09 -28.45 -11.49
N ARG A 191 -20.98 -28.33 -12.19
CA ARG A 191 -19.63 -28.65 -11.74
C ARG A 191 -18.64 -27.61 -12.22
N VAL A 192 -17.65 -27.34 -11.38
CA VAL A 192 -16.42 -26.64 -11.75
C VAL A 192 -15.24 -27.49 -11.26
N ARG A 193 -14.33 -27.80 -12.18
CA ARG A 193 -13.08 -28.48 -11.92
C ARG A 193 -11.94 -27.78 -12.66
N LEU A 194 -10.94 -27.30 -11.93
CA LEU A 194 -9.81 -26.59 -12.50
C LEU A 194 -8.56 -26.71 -11.64
N ARG A 195 -7.43 -26.36 -12.26
CA ARG A 195 -6.12 -26.17 -11.66
C ARG A 195 -5.70 -24.73 -11.87
N ALA A 196 -5.12 -24.10 -10.86
CA ALA A 196 -4.67 -22.72 -10.89
C ALA A 196 -3.22 -22.65 -10.44
N HIS A 197 -2.37 -22.00 -11.22
CA HIS A 197 -0.94 -21.88 -10.98
C HIS A 197 -0.66 -20.47 -10.48
N ALA A 198 -0.18 -20.36 -9.25
CA ALA A 198 0.21 -19.11 -8.65
C ALA A 198 1.71 -18.88 -8.75
N LYS A 199 2.06 -17.64 -9.11
CA LYS A 199 3.43 -17.19 -9.38
C LYS A 199 3.70 -15.90 -8.63
N LEU A 200 4.96 -15.69 -8.28
CA LEU A 200 5.40 -14.42 -7.73
C LEU A 200 5.50 -13.39 -8.86
N GLY A 201 4.94 -12.21 -8.65
CA GLY A 201 4.93 -11.15 -9.67
C GLY A 201 4.91 -9.76 -9.06
N TRP A 202 4.83 -8.74 -9.93
CA TRP A 202 4.85 -7.32 -9.53
C TRP A 202 3.63 -6.57 -10.03
N GLY A 203 3.12 -5.64 -9.22
CA GLY A 203 1.98 -4.80 -9.56
C GLY A 203 2.14 -4.00 -10.87
N LYS A 204 3.38 -3.70 -11.29
CA LYS A 204 3.67 -3.06 -12.59
C LYS A 204 3.32 -3.92 -13.81
N ILE A 205 3.25 -5.25 -13.66
CA ILE A 205 2.90 -6.19 -14.74
C ILE A 205 1.38 -6.35 -14.82
N HIS A 206 0.73 -6.56 -13.67
CA HIS A 206 -0.72 -6.70 -13.58
C HIS A 206 -1.21 -6.33 -12.18
N ALA A 207 -2.42 -5.76 -12.10
CA ALA A 207 -3.02 -5.32 -10.84
C ALA A 207 -3.23 -6.44 -9.80
N ARG A 208 -3.23 -7.71 -10.26
CA ARG A 208 -3.36 -8.90 -9.39
C ARG A 208 -2.18 -9.08 -8.43
N PHE A 209 -1.04 -8.51 -8.80
CA PHE A 209 0.19 -8.54 -8.01
C PHE A 209 0.38 -7.26 -7.18
N ILE A 210 -0.63 -6.40 -7.06
CA ILE A 210 -0.58 -5.23 -6.17
C ILE A 210 -0.93 -5.72 -4.75
N PRO A 211 -0.01 -5.65 -3.77
CA PRO A 211 -0.26 -6.15 -2.42
C PRO A 211 -1.04 -5.17 -1.52
N VAL A 212 -1.38 -3.99 -2.06
CA VAL A 212 -2.08 -2.93 -1.33
C VAL A 212 -3.43 -2.60 -1.93
N CYS A 213 -4.44 -2.46 -1.07
CA CYS A 213 -5.70 -1.81 -1.41
C CYS A 213 -5.46 -0.30 -1.60
N THR A 214 -4.69 0.29 -0.68
CA THR A 214 -4.31 1.70 -0.78
C THR A 214 -2.93 1.97 -0.18
N ALA A 215 -2.23 2.93 -0.76
CA ALA A 215 -1.00 3.49 -0.21
C ALA A 215 -1.05 5.00 -0.40
N ILE A 216 -1.64 5.66 0.58
CA ILE A 216 -1.89 7.11 0.60
C ILE A 216 -0.66 7.80 1.16
N MET A 217 -0.29 8.91 0.53
CA MET A 217 0.75 9.82 1.01
C MET A 217 0.17 11.23 1.03
N ASN A 218 0.06 11.79 2.22
CA ASN A 218 -0.42 13.14 2.46
C ASN A 218 0.74 14.03 2.94
N TYR A 219 0.65 15.33 2.64
CA TYR A 219 1.51 16.30 3.31
C TYR A 219 1.13 16.37 4.79
N ASP A 220 2.12 16.55 5.64
CA ASP A 220 1.87 16.95 7.01
C ASP A 220 1.60 18.46 7.06
N TYR A 221 0.50 18.85 7.70
CA TYR A 221 0.08 20.24 7.78
C TYR A 221 0.24 20.79 9.19
N GLU A 222 0.40 22.10 9.29
CA GLU A 222 0.36 22.88 10.51
C GLU A 222 -0.71 23.96 10.36
N VAL A 223 -1.52 24.11 11.41
CA VAL A 223 -2.63 25.06 11.44
C VAL A 223 -2.32 26.11 12.50
N ASP A 224 -2.10 27.34 12.05
CA ASP A 224 -1.88 28.49 12.92
C ASP A 224 -3.18 29.26 13.09
N ILE A 225 -3.64 29.42 14.34
CA ILE A 225 -4.83 30.22 14.66
C ILE A 225 -4.41 31.67 14.89
N ASN A 226 -5.06 32.60 14.20
CA ASN A 226 -4.92 34.02 14.45
C ASN A 226 -5.83 34.43 15.62
N SER A 227 -5.32 34.34 16.85
CA SER A 227 -6.07 34.64 18.07
C SER A 227 -6.72 36.04 18.03
N ALA A 228 -6.02 37.05 17.52
CA ALA A 228 -6.54 38.41 17.44
C ALA A 228 -7.73 38.57 16.47
N ALA A 229 -7.79 37.78 15.39
CA ALA A 229 -8.93 37.75 14.49
C ALA A 229 -10.08 36.90 15.08
N MET A 230 -9.75 35.77 15.72
CA MET A 230 -10.71 34.85 16.33
C MET A 230 -11.45 35.47 17.53
N GLU A 231 -10.77 36.26 18.36
CA GLU A 231 -11.36 36.98 19.50
C GLU A 231 -12.34 38.09 19.08
N ARG A 232 -12.18 38.64 17.86
CA ARG A 232 -13.10 39.66 17.32
C ARG A 232 -14.44 39.10 16.86
N LEU A 233 -14.53 37.79 16.66
CA LEU A 233 -15.79 37.13 16.35
C LEU A 233 -16.74 37.11 17.54
N GLY A 234 -18.04 37.07 17.28
CA GLY A 234 -19.02 36.72 18.31
C GLY A 234 -18.86 35.26 18.75
N ALA A 235 -19.40 34.92 19.93
CA ALA A 235 -19.38 33.53 20.41
C ALA A 235 -20.14 32.58 19.46
N GLU A 236 -21.23 33.05 18.84
CA GLU A 236 -22.00 32.29 17.86
C GLU A 236 -21.21 32.06 16.56
N ASP A 237 -20.53 33.09 16.05
CA ASP A 237 -19.72 32.97 14.82
C ASP A 237 -18.50 32.05 15.02
N ARG A 238 -17.85 32.11 16.20
CA ARG A 238 -16.78 31.15 16.55
C ARG A 238 -17.31 29.72 16.57
N ARG A 239 -18.49 29.50 17.15
CA ARG A 239 -19.12 28.18 17.17
C ARG A 239 -19.46 27.70 15.77
N ALA A 240 -20.06 28.56 14.95
CA ALA A 240 -20.37 28.25 13.56
C ALA A 240 -19.11 27.91 12.74
N PHE A 241 -17.99 28.59 12.98
CA PHE A 241 -16.70 28.26 12.34
C PHE A 241 -16.23 26.85 12.71
N VAL A 242 -16.22 26.52 14.01
CA VAL A 242 -15.78 25.20 14.49
C VAL A 242 -16.73 24.09 14.00
N GLU A 243 -18.04 24.33 14.00
CA GLU A 243 -19.06 23.36 13.53
C GLU A 243 -19.06 23.16 12.01
N ALA A 244 -18.59 24.16 11.25
CA ALA A 244 -18.43 24.05 9.79
C ALA A 244 -17.15 23.31 9.38
N CYS A 245 -16.18 23.16 10.29
CA CYS A 245 -14.99 22.35 10.08
C CYS A 245 -15.23 20.88 10.45
N GLU A 246 -14.30 19.99 10.05
CA GLU A 246 -14.40 18.57 10.35
C GLU A 246 -14.42 18.31 11.89
N PRO A 247 -15.29 17.41 12.37
CA PRO A 247 -15.38 17.09 13.79
C PRO A 247 -14.03 16.66 14.37
N GLY A 248 -13.61 17.34 15.46
CA GLY A 248 -12.35 17.07 16.13
C GLY A 248 -11.13 17.76 15.50
N LEU A 249 -11.29 18.59 14.45
CA LEU A 249 -10.20 19.43 13.94
C LEU A 249 -9.88 20.59 14.89
N PHE A 250 -10.92 21.25 15.41
CA PHE A 250 -10.82 22.31 16.40
C PHE A 250 -11.65 21.97 17.64
N GLU A 251 -11.27 22.51 18.78
CA GLU A 251 -12.04 22.41 20.02
C GLU A 251 -12.00 23.70 20.83
N PHE A 252 -12.98 23.84 21.71
CA PHE A 252 -13.07 24.96 22.64
C PHE A 252 -12.31 24.67 23.93
N VAL A 253 -11.60 25.66 24.44
CA VAL A 253 -10.93 25.66 25.73
C VAL A 253 -11.42 26.86 26.55
N HIS A 254 -11.34 26.75 27.87
CA HIS A 254 -11.80 27.78 28.82
C HIS A 254 -13.31 28.06 28.65
N ASP A 255 -14.14 27.04 28.87
CA ASP A 255 -15.61 27.12 28.84
C ASP A 255 -16.22 27.74 27.57
N GLY A 256 -15.56 27.58 26.41
CA GLY A 256 -16.08 28.08 25.13
C GLY A 256 -15.46 29.40 24.67
N GLU A 257 -14.51 29.97 25.41
CA GLU A 257 -13.94 31.28 25.06
C GLU A 257 -12.90 31.21 23.94
N THR A 258 -12.04 30.20 23.98
CA THR A 258 -10.88 30.09 23.08
C THR A 258 -10.97 28.86 22.19
N VAL A 259 -10.55 28.97 20.93
CA VAL A 259 -10.48 27.86 19.98
C VAL A 259 -9.03 27.40 19.87
N ARG A 260 -8.78 26.09 19.95
CA ARG A 260 -7.48 25.49 19.64
C ARG A 260 -7.61 24.41 18.58
N VAL A 261 -6.49 24.11 17.92
CA VAL A 261 -6.38 22.93 17.06
C VAL A 261 -6.39 21.70 17.96
N ALA A 262 -7.30 20.78 17.68
CA ALA A 262 -7.43 19.52 18.40
C ALA A 262 -6.61 18.43 17.70
N ASP A 263 -6.88 18.18 16.43
CA ASP A 263 -6.19 17.18 15.63
C ASP A 263 -6.16 17.57 14.14
N VAL A 264 -4.99 17.97 13.64
CA VAL A 264 -4.79 18.37 12.23
C VAL A 264 -5.06 17.22 11.27
N THR A 265 -4.92 15.97 11.73
CA THR A 265 -5.12 14.78 10.88
C THR A 265 -6.57 14.59 10.45
N ARG A 266 -7.51 15.24 11.14
CA ARG A 266 -8.94 15.26 10.77
C ARG A 266 -9.27 16.15 9.58
N MET A 267 -8.35 17.03 9.18
CA MET A 267 -8.57 17.96 8.09
C MET A 267 -8.62 17.21 6.74
N ALA A 268 -9.79 17.15 6.12
CA ALA A 268 -9.95 16.49 4.83
C ALA A 268 -9.54 17.41 3.67
N ASN A 269 -9.85 18.71 3.78
CA ASN A 269 -9.52 19.68 2.73
C ASN A 269 -9.04 21.03 3.29
N HIS A 270 -7.72 21.22 3.30
CA HIS A 270 -7.11 22.48 3.74
C HIS A 270 -7.65 23.73 3.02
N MET A 271 -7.96 23.64 1.72
CA MET A 271 -8.44 24.79 0.96
C MET A 271 -9.82 25.25 1.43
N GLU A 272 -10.68 24.32 1.86
CA GLU A 272 -12.01 24.67 2.37
C GLU A 272 -11.91 25.32 3.75
N VAL A 273 -11.04 24.79 4.61
CA VAL A 273 -10.74 25.40 5.92
C VAL A 273 -10.21 26.83 5.75
N GLU A 274 -9.26 27.05 4.84
CA GLU A 274 -8.71 28.39 4.55
C GLU A 274 -9.76 29.34 3.96
N ARG A 275 -10.63 28.83 3.06
CA ARG A 275 -11.72 29.62 2.46
C ARG A 275 -12.74 30.04 3.51
N LEU A 276 -13.16 29.12 4.37
CA LEU A 276 -14.08 29.38 5.48
C LEU A 276 -13.47 30.40 6.44
N ALA A 277 -12.21 30.19 6.82
CA ALA A 277 -11.45 31.07 7.72
C ALA A 277 -11.29 32.49 7.18
N SER A 278 -11.19 32.65 5.86
CA SER A 278 -11.10 33.96 5.21
C SER A 278 -12.49 34.61 5.11
N THR A 279 -13.53 33.82 4.78
CA THR A 279 -14.90 34.33 4.58
C THR A 279 -15.55 34.78 5.89
N MET A 280 -15.26 34.07 6.98
CA MET A 280 -15.83 34.37 8.30
C MET A 280 -15.02 35.40 9.09
N SER A 281 -13.85 35.81 8.61
CA SER A 281 -13.05 36.81 9.34
C SER A 281 -13.72 38.17 9.34
N ALA A 282 -13.80 38.80 10.51
CA ALA A 282 -14.23 40.20 10.65
C ALA A 282 -13.14 41.20 10.25
N THR A 283 -12.01 40.73 9.72
CA THR A 283 -10.81 41.51 9.44
C THR A 283 -10.20 41.09 8.10
N ASP A 284 -9.29 41.88 7.55
CA ASP A 284 -8.57 41.49 6.31
C ASP A 284 -7.60 40.31 6.50
N ALA A 285 -7.39 39.84 7.73
CA ALA A 285 -6.54 38.67 8.03
C ALA A 285 -7.40 37.42 8.26
N PRO A 286 -7.02 36.24 7.74
CA PRO A 286 -7.79 35.01 7.93
C PRO A 286 -7.76 34.56 9.40
N LEU A 287 -8.81 33.84 9.81
CA LEU A 287 -8.94 33.27 11.17
C LEU A 287 -7.89 32.19 11.46
N VAL A 288 -7.57 31.38 10.44
CA VAL A 288 -6.53 30.36 10.50
C VAL A 288 -5.67 30.41 9.24
N ARG A 289 -4.42 29.98 9.36
CA ARG A 289 -3.51 29.76 8.24
C ARG A 289 -3.09 28.31 8.26
N VAL A 290 -3.23 27.63 7.13
CA VAL A 290 -2.77 26.26 6.98
C VAL A 290 -1.47 26.27 6.19
N THR A 291 -0.43 25.63 6.71
CA THR A 291 0.86 25.52 6.03
C THR A 291 1.31 24.07 5.97
N ARG A 292 2.09 23.72 4.96
CA ARG A 292 2.72 22.39 4.87
C ARG A 292 4.00 22.39 5.68
N ARG A 293 4.22 21.37 6.49
CA ARG A 293 5.51 21.12 7.14
C ARG A 293 6.48 20.54 6.10
N PRO A 294 7.48 21.29 5.63
CA PRO A 294 8.32 20.86 4.52
C PRO A 294 9.11 19.60 4.88
N GLY A 295 9.07 18.60 4.00
CA GLY A 295 9.82 17.36 4.18
C GLY A 295 9.25 16.41 5.24
N ARG A 296 7.98 16.59 5.64
CA ARG A 296 7.22 15.67 6.49
C ARG A 296 5.97 15.19 5.75
N PHE A 297 5.81 13.88 5.65
CA PHE A 297 4.76 13.21 4.87
C PHE A 297 4.11 12.13 5.71
N ARG A 298 2.79 12.08 5.72
CA ARG A 298 2.00 11.06 6.41
C ARG A 298 1.63 9.96 5.42
N PHE A 299 1.91 8.74 5.80
CA PHE A 299 1.57 7.54 5.04
C PHE A 299 0.48 6.75 5.74
N GLU A 300 -0.43 6.23 4.93
CA GLU A 300 -1.45 5.28 5.34
C GLU A 300 -1.48 4.19 4.28
N VAL A 301 -1.14 2.97 4.70
CA VAL A 301 -1.01 1.82 3.81
C VAL A 301 -1.93 0.72 4.32
N GLU A 302 -2.82 0.28 3.44
CA GLU A 302 -3.78 -0.81 3.67
C GLU A 302 -3.50 -1.90 2.64
N THR A 303 -3.29 -3.12 3.13
CA THR A 303 -2.93 -4.29 2.32
C THR A 303 -4.16 -5.05 1.85
N THR A 304 -3.98 -5.90 0.84
CA THR A 304 -5.03 -6.83 0.37
C THR A 304 -5.17 -8.08 1.26
N GLY A 305 -4.31 -8.23 2.27
CA GLY A 305 -4.16 -9.45 3.07
C GLY A 305 -3.21 -10.49 2.47
N ALA A 306 -2.69 -10.27 1.25
CA ALA A 306 -1.66 -11.12 0.65
C ALA A 306 -0.29 -10.98 1.36
N LEU A 307 -0.02 -9.79 1.90
CA LEU A 307 1.14 -9.44 2.71
C LEU A 307 0.68 -8.60 3.91
N SER A 308 1.41 -8.65 5.02
CA SER A 308 1.21 -7.71 6.12
C SER A 308 1.68 -6.31 5.75
N ALA A 309 1.15 -5.30 6.42
CA ALA A 309 1.49 -3.90 6.16
C ALA A 309 2.99 -3.61 6.34
N VAL A 310 3.62 -4.28 7.31
CA VAL A 310 5.07 -4.17 7.56
C VAL A 310 5.86 -4.83 6.43
N GLN A 311 5.45 -6.01 5.95
CA GLN A 311 6.09 -6.68 4.82
C GLN A 311 6.06 -5.81 3.56
N VAL A 312 4.95 -5.12 3.29
CA VAL A 312 4.85 -4.20 2.14
C VAL A 312 5.86 -3.06 2.24
N VAL A 313 5.96 -2.40 3.39
CA VAL A 313 6.88 -1.28 3.58
C VAL A 313 8.34 -1.74 3.52
N ARG A 314 8.68 -2.85 4.19
CA ARG A 314 10.03 -3.44 4.14
C ARG A 314 10.42 -3.87 2.73
N GLY A 315 9.53 -4.57 2.03
CA GLY A 315 9.73 -5.01 0.65
C GLY A 315 9.95 -3.84 -0.30
N ALA A 316 9.21 -2.75 -0.13
CA ALA A 316 9.40 -1.54 -0.93
C ALA A 316 10.75 -0.86 -0.66
N LEU A 317 11.18 -0.79 0.60
CA LEU A 317 12.51 -0.28 0.94
C LEU A 317 13.62 -1.17 0.34
N GLY A 318 13.49 -2.50 0.44
CA GLY A 318 14.40 -3.46 -0.17
C GLY A 318 14.51 -3.28 -1.69
N ALA A 319 13.37 -3.15 -2.38
CA ALA A 319 13.33 -2.91 -3.82
C ALA A 319 14.01 -1.58 -4.23
N LEU A 320 13.88 -0.52 -3.42
CA LEU A 320 14.58 0.75 -3.67
C LEU A 320 16.10 0.61 -3.47
N ILE A 321 16.53 -0.08 -2.40
CA ILE A 321 17.94 -0.35 -2.12
C ILE A 321 18.57 -1.14 -3.27
N GLY A 322 17.96 -2.26 -3.67
CA GLY A 322 18.49 -3.11 -4.74
C GLY A 322 18.67 -2.37 -6.09
N LYS A 323 17.77 -1.43 -6.42
CA LYS A 323 17.94 -0.56 -7.59
C LYS A 323 19.16 0.36 -7.49
N LEU A 324 19.35 0.99 -6.32
CA LEU A 324 20.50 1.85 -6.09
C LEU A 324 21.80 1.05 -6.12
N ASP A 325 21.80 -0.17 -5.58
CA ASP A 325 22.94 -1.08 -5.63
C ASP A 325 23.27 -1.53 -7.06
N SER A 326 22.28 -1.86 -7.88
CA SER A 326 22.50 -2.16 -9.30
C SER A 326 23.15 -0.99 -10.04
N ILE A 327 22.67 0.23 -9.83
CA ILE A 327 23.27 1.44 -10.42
C ILE A 327 24.70 1.61 -9.92
N ARG A 328 24.94 1.42 -8.62
CA ARG A 328 26.27 1.52 -8.00
C ARG A 328 27.25 0.52 -8.61
N GLN A 329 26.82 -0.73 -8.79
CA GLN A 329 27.62 -1.79 -9.40
C GLN A 329 27.93 -1.50 -10.87
N ALA A 330 26.94 -1.03 -11.64
CA ALA A 330 27.14 -0.65 -13.05
C ALA A 330 28.19 0.47 -13.21
N VAL A 331 28.15 1.47 -12.32
CA VAL A 331 29.16 2.54 -12.29
C VAL A 331 30.54 1.99 -11.93
N ALA A 332 30.64 1.10 -10.93
CA ALA A 332 31.91 0.50 -10.53
C ALA A 332 32.53 -0.35 -11.66
N ALA A 333 31.71 -1.15 -12.36
CA ALA A 333 32.14 -1.93 -13.51
C ALA A 333 32.68 -1.04 -14.64
N ALA A 334 32.01 0.07 -14.94
CA ALA A 334 32.45 1.02 -15.97
C ALA A 334 33.75 1.76 -15.60
N ALA A 335 34.00 1.98 -14.30
CA ALA A 335 35.21 2.64 -13.82
C ALA A 335 36.46 1.73 -13.81
N GLY A 336 36.33 0.43 -14.14
CA GLY A 336 37.44 -0.54 -14.08
C GLY A 336 37.94 -0.83 -12.66
N THR A 337 37.31 -0.24 -11.65
CA THR A 337 37.51 -0.56 -10.24
C THR A 337 36.54 -1.66 -9.87
N GLY A 338 36.95 -2.91 -10.06
CA GLY A 338 36.31 -4.01 -9.34
C GLY A 338 36.45 -3.73 -7.85
N VAL A 339 35.36 -3.27 -7.22
CA VAL A 339 35.34 -3.12 -5.77
C VAL A 339 35.28 -4.54 -5.21
N GLY A 340 36.42 -5.00 -4.70
CA GLY A 340 36.45 -6.14 -3.80
C GLY A 340 35.49 -5.85 -2.66
N VAL A 341 34.62 -6.82 -2.40
CA VAL A 341 33.69 -6.85 -1.26
C VAL A 341 34.48 -6.45 -0.02
N VAL A 342 34.09 -5.34 0.61
CA VAL A 342 34.44 -5.08 2.00
C VAL A 342 33.29 -5.69 2.78
N ASP A 343 33.49 -6.94 3.21
CA ASP A 343 32.74 -7.50 4.33
C ASP A 343 33.18 -6.71 5.57
N GLU A 344 32.36 -5.75 5.98
CA GLU A 344 32.36 -5.31 7.37
C GLU A 344 31.19 -6.02 8.05
N ASP A 345 31.55 -6.93 8.94
CA ASP A 345 30.66 -7.59 9.90
C ASP A 345 29.77 -6.55 10.59
N ASP A 346 28.50 -6.48 10.19
CA ASP A 346 27.40 -6.07 11.04
C ASP A 346 26.22 -7.00 10.72
N ASP A 347 25.87 -7.83 11.71
CA ASP A 347 24.73 -8.75 11.70
C ASP A 347 23.41 -8.00 11.37
N VAL A 348 23.07 -7.96 10.08
CA VAL A 348 21.70 -7.71 9.61
C VAL A 348 21.41 -8.70 8.49
N ALA A 349 20.67 -9.75 8.80
CA ALA A 349 20.12 -10.66 7.82
C ALA A 349 19.24 -9.88 6.83
N GLY A 350 19.71 -9.77 5.59
CA GLY A 350 19.01 -9.13 4.48
C GLY A 350 19.78 -9.35 3.20
N GLY A 351 19.42 -10.40 2.46
CA GLY A 351 20.01 -10.73 1.17
C GLY A 351 19.79 -9.59 0.18
N GLY A 352 20.87 -8.94 -0.24
CA GLY A 352 20.86 -7.94 -1.30
C GLY A 352 21.33 -8.57 -2.61
N ALA A 353 20.43 -8.71 -3.59
CA ALA A 353 20.78 -9.20 -4.91
C ALA A 353 21.02 -8.08 -5.92
N ALA A 354 21.96 -8.35 -6.82
CA ALA A 354 22.37 -7.53 -7.95
C ALA A 354 21.38 -7.66 -9.11
N PHE A 355 20.89 -6.53 -9.65
CA PHE A 355 20.05 -6.55 -10.87
C PHE A 355 20.90 -6.58 -12.14
N ALA A 356 20.70 -7.61 -12.97
CA ALA A 356 21.03 -7.59 -14.40
C ALA A 356 19.88 -6.96 -15.20
N SER A 357 20.18 -5.94 -16.00
CA SER A 357 19.21 -5.32 -16.92
C SER A 357 19.11 -6.12 -18.21
N ALA A 358 17.91 -6.61 -18.54
CA ALA A 358 17.61 -7.21 -19.84
C ALA A 358 17.53 -6.11 -20.92
N GLU A 359 18.43 -6.16 -21.91
CA GLU A 359 18.35 -5.34 -23.11
C GLU A 359 17.16 -5.76 -23.99
N ALA A 360 16.29 -4.80 -24.31
CA ALA A 360 15.23 -4.97 -25.29
C ALA A 360 15.82 -5.08 -26.71
N GLY A 361 16.00 -6.30 -27.21
CA GLY A 361 16.32 -6.59 -28.60
C GLY A 361 15.14 -6.27 -29.53
N GLY A 362 15.22 -5.15 -30.24
CA GLY A 362 14.25 -4.78 -31.28
C GLY A 362 14.28 -5.74 -32.47
N ALA A 363 13.19 -6.47 -32.70
CA ALA A 363 13.00 -7.27 -33.90
C ALA A 363 12.58 -6.36 -35.06
N ALA A 364 13.50 -6.15 -36.00
CA ALA A 364 13.22 -5.55 -37.30
C ALA A 364 12.42 -6.53 -38.17
N TYR A 365 11.22 -6.11 -38.60
CA TYR A 365 10.46 -6.80 -39.65
C TYR A 365 11.17 -6.62 -41.00
N GLY A 366 11.89 -7.65 -41.44
CA GLY A 366 12.42 -7.77 -42.80
C GLY A 366 11.41 -8.44 -43.71
N GLY A 367 10.93 -7.71 -44.71
CA GLY A 367 10.12 -8.26 -45.79
C GLY A 367 10.97 -9.00 -46.84
N MET A 368 10.48 -10.16 -47.26
CA MET A 368 10.73 -10.82 -48.56
C MET A 368 9.44 -11.57 -48.87
N GLY A 369 8.78 -11.46 -50.03
CA GLY A 369 9.31 -11.08 -51.34
C GLY A 369 9.84 -12.30 -52.09
N HIS A 370 8.99 -13.31 -52.33
CA HIS A 370 8.76 -13.91 -53.66
C HIS A 370 7.57 -14.87 -53.66
#